data_AF-A0AAW2MFR8-F1
#
_entry.id   AF-A0AAW2MFR8-F1
#
_cell.length_a   1.000
_cell.length_b   1.000
_cell.length_c   1.000
_cell.angle_alpha   90.00
_cell.angle_beta   90.00
_cell.angle_gamma   90.00
#
_symmetry.space_group_name_H-M   'P 1'
#
loop_
_entity.id
_entity.type
_entity.pdbx_description
1 polymer ?
#
loop_
_entity_poly.entity_id
_entity_poly.type
_entity_poly.pdbx_seq_one_letter_code
_entity_poly.pdbx_strand_id
1 'polypeptide(L)'
;MFGSRVGFLKFKADVIDKETGQKDSVIHLYIEHEQVPGIVFARGPAVAVLILLDSDGETYAVLTEQVRVPVGKLILELPAGMLDDDKGDIVGTAVREVEEETGLHLNLDDVVDLTAFLHPSTGRRVFPSPGGCDEDLGLFLYRGKVDREIIRQLQGRETGLRDHGELIRVHVVPYKDLWRTTADAKALMAIALYEMAKKDGLLPPLKD
;
A
#
# COMPACT_ATOMS: atom_id res chain seq x y z
N MET A 1 7.52 -17.63 27.65
CA MET A 1 6.62 -18.55 26.92
C MET A 1 6.40 -17.90 25.56
N PHE A 2 7.39 -17.77 24.68
CA PHE A 2 7.99 -18.78 23.78
C PHE A 2 9.51 -18.50 23.55
N GLY A 3 10.25 -19.47 23.02
CA GLY A 3 11.71 -19.36 22.77
C GLY A 3 12.07 -18.54 21.52
N SER A 4 13.35 -18.55 21.11
CA SER A 4 13.93 -17.66 20.10
C SER A 4 13.60 -17.98 18.62
N ARG A 5 12.71 -18.94 18.35
CA ARG A 5 12.29 -19.34 17.00
C ARG A 5 10.82 -19.76 16.97
N VAL A 6 9.92 -18.80 16.76
CA VAL A 6 8.51 -19.06 16.42
C VAL A 6 8.33 -18.78 14.94
N GLY A 7 7.95 -19.80 14.15
CA GLY A 7 7.84 -19.71 12.69
C GLY A 7 6.59 -18.98 12.19
N PHE A 8 5.43 -19.20 12.83
CA PHE A 8 4.25 -18.34 12.69
C PHE A 8 3.28 -18.62 13.84
N LEU A 9 2.44 -17.63 14.13
CA LEU A 9 1.37 -17.69 15.12
C LEU A 9 0.03 -17.67 14.37
N LYS A 10 -0.83 -18.67 14.61
CA LYS A 10 -2.14 -18.78 13.98
C LYS A 10 -3.20 -18.32 14.99
N PHE A 11 -3.93 -17.26 14.64
CA PHE A 11 -5.14 -16.88 15.36
C PHE A 11 -6.35 -17.55 14.71
N LYS A 12 -7.22 -18.13 15.53
CA LYS A 12 -8.57 -18.53 15.17
C LYS A 12 -9.49 -17.54 15.87
N ALA A 13 -10.28 -16.77 15.11
CA ALA A 13 -11.19 -15.78 15.67
C ALA A 13 -12.56 -16.41 15.93
N ASP A 14 -13.09 -16.21 17.14
CA ASP A 14 -14.49 -16.47 17.47
C ASP A 14 -15.25 -15.14 17.28
N VAL A 15 -16.19 -15.07 16.33
CA VAL A 15 -17.04 -13.89 16.14
C VAL A 15 -18.36 -14.14 16.88
N ILE A 16 -18.72 -13.25 17.80
CA ILE A 16 -19.92 -13.35 18.64
C ILE A 16 -20.88 -12.23 18.29
N ASP A 17 -22.08 -12.58 17.84
CA ASP A 17 -23.22 -11.70 17.77
C ASP A 17 -23.75 -11.43 19.20
N LYS A 18 -23.77 -10.16 19.62
CA LYS A 18 -24.18 -9.76 20.98
C LYS A 18 -25.68 -9.91 21.24
N GLU A 19 -26.53 -9.99 20.22
CA GLU A 19 -27.98 -10.09 20.37
C GLU A 19 -28.45 -11.54 20.57
N THR A 20 -27.76 -12.52 19.97
CA THR A 20 -28.22 -13.91 19.97
C THR A 20 -27.57 -14.79 21.04
N GLY A 21 -26.40 -14.41 21.57
CA GLY A 21 -25.74 -15.09 22.70
C GLY A 21 -25.37 -16.56 22.47
N GLN A 22 -25.50 -17.08 21.24
CA GLN A 22 -25.19 -18.47 20.92
C GLN A 22 -23.68 -18.66 20.71
N LYS A 23 -23.19 -19.76 21.29
CA LYS A 23 -21.77 -20.06 21.51
C LYS A 23 -21.29 -21.27 20.71
N ASP A 24 -21.89 -21.50 19.54
CA ASP A 24 -21.44 -22.55 18.61
C ASP A 24 -20.51 -21.91 17.56
N SER A 25 -19.23 -21.87 17.91
CA SER A 25 -18.24 -20.88 17.46
C SER A 25 -17.41 -21.27 16.23
N VAL A 26 -18.07 -21.67 15.15
CA VAL A 26 -17.46 -21.68 13.80
C VAL A 26 -18.52 -21.25 12.79
N ILE A 27 -18.43 -20.01 12.30
CA ILE A 27 -19.19 -19.59 11.12
C ILE A 27 -18.53 -20.26 9.92
N HIS A 28 -19.19 -21.28 9.40
CA HIS A 28 -18.84 -21.90 8.13
C HIS A 28 -19.47 -21.07 7.02
N LEU A 29 -18.64 -20.39 6.22
CA LEU A 29 -19.12 -19.76 4.99
C LEU A 29 -19.44 -20.87 4.00
N TYR A 30 -20.65 -20.88 3.44
CA TYR A 30 -21.04 -21.81 2.39
C TYR A 30 -21.32 -21.06 1.09
N ILE A 31 -20.79 -21.55 -0.04
CA ILE A 31 -21.14 -21.10 -1.39
C ILE A 31 -21.74 -22.32 -2.11
N GLU A 32 -22.96 -22.21 -2.62
CA GLU A 32 -23.65 -23.30 -3.33
C GLU A 32 -23.65 -24.64 -2.57
N HIS A 33 -23.83 -24.58 -1.24
CA HIS A 33 -23.79 -25.72 -0.31
C HIS A 33 -22.41 -26.32 -0.02
N GLU A 34 -21.32 -25.75 -0.54
CA GLU A 34 -19.95 -26.16 -0.21
C GLU A 34 -19.33 -25.27 0.88
N GLN A 35 -18.70 -25.90 1.88
CA GLN A 35 -18.03 -25.19 2.96
C GLN A 35 -16.72 -24.58 2.47
N VAL A 36 -16.58 -23.26 2.62
CA VAL A 36 -15.35 -22.52 2.34
C VAL A 36 -14.47 -22.52 3.61
N PRO A 37 -13.25 -23.09 3.57
CA PRO A 37 -12.31 -22.95 4.67
C PRO A 37 -11.78 -21.51 4.73
N GLY A 38 -11.73 -20.90 5.92
CA GLY A 38 -11.30 -19.51 6.05
C GLY A 38 -10.54 -19.20 7.33
N ILE A 39 -9.40 -18.52 7.18
CA ILE A 39 -8.80 -17.65 8.19
C ILE A 39 -8.88 -16.26 7.58
N VAL A 40 -9.45 -15.29 8.32
CA VAL A 40 -9.60 -13.92 7.83
C VAL A 40 -8.70 -13.01 8.66
N PHE A 41 -7.72 -12.39 8.02
CA PHE A 41 -7.04 -11.23 8.52
C PHE A 41 -7.81 -9.99 8.04
N ALA A 42 -8.68 -9.49 8.92
CA ALA A 42 -9.47 -8.30 8.68
C ALA A 42 -8.67 -7.05 9.06
N ARG A 43 -8.29 -6.26 8.06
CA ARG A 43 -7.55 -5.01 8.24
C ARG A 43 -8.16 -3.84 7.47
N GLY A 44 -9.13 -4.10 6.59
CA GLY A 44 -9.84 -3.07 5.86
C GLY A 44 -9.05 -2.48 4.68
N PRO A 45 -9.64 -1.47 4.02
CA PRO A 45 -9.11 -0.88 2.81
C PRO A 45 -7.88 0.00 3.08
N ALA A 46 -6.99 0.06 2.10
CA ALA A 46 -5.78 0.86 2.17
C ALA A 46 -5.44 1.49 0.81
N VAL A 47 -4.54 2.46 0.83
CA VAL A 47 -4.02 3.14 -0.34
C VAL A 47 -2.50 3.09 -0.36
N ALA A 48 -1.92 3.08 -1.56
CA ALA A 48 -0.48 3.22 -1.75
C ALA A 48 -0.17 4.11 -2.94
N VAL A 49 0.93 4.85 -2.87
CA VAL A 49 1.28 5.86 -3.88
C VAL A 49 2.64 5.55 -4.50
N LEU A 50 2.66 5.33 -5.81
CA LEU A 50 3.87 5.32 -6.61
C LEU A 50 4.28 6.77 -6.91
N ILE A 51 5.30 7.25 -6.22
CA ILE A 51 5.82 8.61 -6.38
C ILE A 51 7.04 8.56 -7.30
N LEU A 52 6.93 9.20 -8.47
CA LEU A 52 8.01 9.32 -9.44
C LEU A 52 8.49 10.76 -9.53
N LEU A 53 9.77 10.99 -9.27
CA LEU A 53 10.40 12.30 -9.30
C LEU A 53 11.45 12.36 -10.41
N ASP A 54 11.24 13.25 -11.37
CA ASP A 54 12.19 13.52 -12.44
C ASP A 54 13.22 14.56 -11.98
N SER A 55 14.51 14.23 -12.09
CA SER A 55 15.60 15.13 -11.73
C SER A 55 16.82 14.87 -12.62
N ASP A 56 17.38 15.93 -13.22
CA ASP A 56 18.55 15.87 -14.12
C ASP A 56 18.43 14.81 -15.25
N GLY A 57 17.22 14.58 -15.77
CA GLY A 57 16.97 13.61 -16.85
C GLY A 57 16.87 12.14 -16.39
N GLU A 58 16.86 11.88 -15.09
CA GLU A 58 16.61 10.56 -14.51
C GLU A 58 15.34 10.58 -13.65
N THR A 59 14.54 9.52 -13.74
CA THR A 59 13.33 9.33 -12.92
C THR A 59 13.66 8.46 -11.71
N TYR A 60 13.26 8.92 -10.53
CA TYR A 60 13.45 8.24 -9.26
C TYR A 60 12.11 7.86 -8.64
N ALA A 61 12.03 6.71 -8.00
CA ALA A 61 10.91 6.29 -7.17
C ALA A 61 11.21 6.54 -5.69
N VAL A 62 10.23 7.03 -4.95
CA VAL A 62 10.31 7.20 -3.50
C VAL A 62 9.71 5.98 -2.80
N LEU A 63 10.46 5.42 -1.86
CA LEU A 63 10.09 4.27 -1.04
C LEU A 63 10.22 4.60 0.43
N THR A 64 9.48 3.88 1.27
CA THR A 64 9.61 3.88 2.72
C THR A 64 10.18 2.54 3.17
N GLU A 65 11.09 2.55 4.14
CA GLU A 65 11.63 1.36 4.78
C GLU A 65 10.98 1.21 6.15
N GLN A 66 10.28 0.09 6.36
CA GLN A 66 9.52 -0.14 7.58
C GLN A 66 9.72 -1.57 8.10
N VAL A 67 9.60 -1.74 9.42
CA VAL A 67 9.66 -3.06 10.05
C VAL A 67 8.33 -3.77 9.85
N ARG A 68 8.34 -4.91 9.17
CA ARG A 68 7.15 -5.75 9.00
C ARG A 68 7.30 -7.01 9.85
N VAL A 69 6.71 -6.99 11.04
CA VAL A 69 6.71 -8.13 11.99
C VAL A 69 6.29 -9.45 11.34
N PRO A 70 5.24 -9.52 10.47
CA PRO A 70 4.82 -10.79 9.85
C PRO A 70 5.89 -11.47 8.99
N VAL A 71 6.81 -10.69 8.40
CA VAL A 71 7.92 -11.23 7.59
C VAL A 71 9.26 -11.15 8.31
N GLY A 72 9.31 -10.60 9.52
CA GLY A 72 10.49 -10.56 10.39
C GLY A 72 11.67 -9.73 9.85
N LYS A 73 11.42 -8.77 8.95
CA LYS A 73 12.47 -7.95 8.32
C LYS A 73 11.99 -6.54 8.01
N LEU A 74 12.96 -5.65 7.76
CA LEU A 74 12.74 -4.37 7.11
C LEU A 74 12.39 -4.61 5.63
N ILE A 75 11.38 -3.91 5.13
CA ILE A 75 10.95 -3.97 3.74
C ILE A 75 10.97 -2.55 3.20
N LEU A 76 11.52 -2.38 1.99
CA LEU A 76 11.28 -1.20 1.18
C LEU A 76 9.91 -1.33 0.53
N GLU A 77 9.05 -0.34 0.67
CA GLU A 77 7.68 -0.37 0.19
C GLU A 77 7.25 0.97 -0.38
N LEU A 78 6.16 0.97 -1.15
CA LEU A 78 5.50 2.23 -1.47
C LEU A 78 4.96 2.87 -0.19
N PRO A 79 5.02 4.21 -0.07
CA PRO A 79 4.27 4.90 0.95
C PRO A 79 2.79 4.54 0.88
N ALA A 80 2.20 4.25 2.02
CA ALA A 80 0.86 3.65 2.09
C ALA A 80 0.19 3.95 3.44
N GLY A 81 -1.15 4.01 3.42
CA GLY A 81 -1.94 4.24 4.62
C GLY A 81 -3.30 3.57 4.56
N MET A 82 -3.92 3.37 5.72
CA MET A 82 -5.28 2.83 5.80
C MET A 82 -6.30 3.92 5.48
N LEU A 83 -7.44 3.55 4.90
CA LEU A 83 -8.54 4.49 4.75
C LEU A 83 -9.35 4.51 6.05
N ASP A 84 -9.43 5.67 6.69
CA ASP A 84 -10.37 5.90 7.79
C ASP A 84 -11.80 6.02 7.23
N ASP A 85 -12.73 5.25 7.78
CA ASP A 85 -14.11 5.05 7.28
C ASP A 85 -14.97 6.34 7.16
N ASP A 86 -14.51 7.49 7.65
CA ASP A 86 -15.36 8.64 7.94
C ASP A 86 -15.42 9.73 6.84
N LYS A 87 -14.61 9.68 5.77
CA LYS A 87 -14.45 10.86 4.89
C LYS A 87 -14.68 10.70 3.39
N GLY A 88 -14.73 9.48 2.84
CA GLY A 88 -14.93 9.28 1.40
C GLY A 88 -13.87 9.92 0.48
N ASP A 89 -12.84 10.54 1.05
CA ASP A 89 -11.77 11.25 0.37
C ASP A 89 -10.52 10.36 0.29
N ILE A 90 -10.58 9.42 -0.65
CA ILE A 90 -9.53 8.41 -0.85
C ILE A 90 -8.21 9.09 -1.30
N VAL A 91 -8.32 10.08 -2.20
CA VAL A 91 -7.15 10.79 -2.75
C VAL A 91 -6.52 11.68 -1.69
N GLY A 92 -7.33 12.42 -0.92
CA GLY A 92 -6.86 13.22 0.21
C GLY A 92 -6.19 12.38 1.30
N THR A 93 -6.72 11.18 1.55
CA THR A 93 -6.08 10.23 2.48
C THR A 93 -4.74 9.77 1.93
N ALA A 94 -4.67 9.33 0.67
CA ALA A 94 -3.42 8.89 0.04
C ALA A 94 -2.33 9.97 0.08
N VAL A 95 -2.69 11.24 -0.18
CA VAL A 95 -1.75 12.36 -0.08
C VAL A 95 -1.30 12.56 1.36
N ARG A 96 -2.22 12.69 2.32
CA ARG A 96 -1.88 12.93 3.74
C ARG A 96 -0.92 11.87 4.29
N GLU A 97 -1.19 10.60 4.02
CA GLU A 97 -0.35 9.47 4.44
C GLU A 97 1.04 9.57 3.82
N VAL A 98 1.15 9.90 2.53
CA VAL A 98 2.43 10.17 1.88
C VAL A 98 3.18 11.33 2.54
N GLU A 99 2.49 12.44 2.84
CA GLU A 99 3.14 13.60 3.45
C GLU A 99 3.68 13.26 4.84
N GLU A 100 2.95 12.46 5.62
CA GLU A 100 3.38 11.98 6.94
C GLU A 100 4.57 11.02 6.85
N GLU A 101 4.55 10.07 5.90
CA GLU A 101 5.60 9.06 5.76
C GLU A 101 6.86 9.56 5.02
N THR A 102 6.75 10.55 4.14
CA THR A 102 7.88 11.01 3.30
C THR A 102 8.29 12.46 3.56
N GLY A 103 7.39 13.27 4.11
CA GLY A 103 7.54 14.71 4.25
C GLY A 103 7.56 15.44 2.91
N LEU A 104 7.00 14.86 1.85
CA LEU A 104 6.72 15.51 0.57
C LEU A 104 5.33 16.11 0.59
N HIS A 105 5.18 17.31 0.04
CA HIS A 105 3.86 17.89 -0.20
C HIS A 105 3.41 17.57 -1.62
N LEU A 106 2.32 16.82 -1.75
CA LEU A 106 1.78 16.43 -3.06
C LEU A 106 0.57 17.28 -3.39
N ASN A 107 0.53 17.79 -4.62
CA ASN A 107 -0.67 18.43 -5.12
C ASN A 107 -1.72 17.36 -5.49
N LEU A 108 -2.89 17.42 -4.87
CA LEU A 108 -4.00 16.48 -5.09
C LEU A 108 -4.40 16.36 -6.56
N ASP A 109 -4.37 17.48 -7.29
CA ASP A 109 -4.75 17.53 -8.72
C ASP A 109 -3.77 16.81 -9.64
N ASP A 110 -2.60 16.42 -9.12
CA ASP A 110 -1.53 15.72 -9.86
C ASP A 110 -1.48 14.23 -9.55
N VAL A 111 -2.33 13.76 -8.62
CA VAL A 111 -2.45 12.35 -8.26
C VAL A 111 -3.38 11.64 -9.24
N VAL A 112 -2.89 10.53 -9.81
CA VAL A 112 -3.64 9.69 -10.76
C VAL A 112 -4.01 8.38 -10.07
N ASP A 113 -5.30 8.01 -10.11
CA ASP A 113 -5.77 6.70 -9.67
C ASP A 113 -5.40 5.63 -10.72
N LEU A 114 -4.38 4.80 -10.42
CA LEU A 114 -3.96 3.70 -11.28
C LEU A 114 -5.00 2.58 -11.31
N THR A 115 -5.68 2.34 -10.18
CA THR A 115 -6.73 1.33 -10.08
C THR A 115 -7.98 1.69 -10.89
N ALA A 116 -8.20 2.96 -11.21
CA ALA A 116 -9.28 3.39 -12.10
C ALA A 116 -9.16 2.84 -13.54
N PHE A 117 -7.96 2.45 -13.97
CA PHE A 117 -7.73 1.81 -15.28
C PHE A 117 -8.19 0.34 -15.32
N LEU A 118 -8.45 -0.28 -14.18
CA LEU A 118 -9.01 -1.63 -14.13
C LEU A 118 -10.47 -1.65 -14.63
N HIS A 119 -10.86 -2.77 -15.22
CA HIS A 119 -12.24 -2.97 -15.66
C HIS A 119 -13.22 -2.85 -14.47
N PRO A 120 -14.39 -2.19 -14.62
CA PRO A 120 -15.33 -2.00 -13.50
C PRO A 120 -15.76 -3.27 -12.77
N SER A 121 -15.77 -4.43 -13.44
CA SER A 121 -16.11 -5.72 -12.81
C SER A 121 -15.11 -6.18 -11.74
N THR A 122 -13.93 -5.59 -11.69
CA THR A 122 -12.92 -5.86 -10.63
C THR A 122 -13.19 -5.08 -9.36
N GLY A 123 -14.20 -4.20 -9.35
CA GLY A 123 -14.40 -3.21 -8.30
C GLY A 123 -13.38 -2.07 -8.31
N ARG A 124 -12.46 -2.04 -9.30
CA ARG A 124 -11.33 -1.08 -9.36
C ARG A 124 -10.52 -1.10 -8.07
N ARG A 125 -10.21 -2.32 -7.63
CA ARG A 125 -9.41 -2.60 -6.44
C ARG A 125 -8.43 -3.71 -6.74
N VAL A 126 -7.33 -3.70 -5.99
CA VAL A 126 -6.32 -4.73 -6.03
C VAL A 126 -6.35 -5.48 -4.70
N PHE A 127 -6.48 -6.80 -4.75
CA PHE A 127 -6.44 -7.66 -3.57
C PHE A 127 -5.08 -8.35 -3.50
N PRO A 128 -4.21 -8.03 -2.52
CA PRO A 128 -2.88 -8.62 -2.44
C PRO A 128 -2.90 -10.12 -2.19
N SER A 129 -3.84 -10.60 -1.36
CA SER A 129 -3.93 -11.99 -0.96
C SER A 129 -5.36 -12.37 -0.53
N PRO A 130 -6.32 -12.44 -1.49
CA PRO A 130 -7.75 -12.61 -1.20
C PRO A 130 -8.12 -13.97 -0.55
N GLY A 131 -7.17 -14.90 -0.45
CA GLY A 131 -7.37 -16.18 0.23
C GLY A 131 -7.36 -16.09 1.76
N GLY A 132 -6.92 -14.96 2.34
CA GLY A 132 -6.87 -14.81 3.79
C GLY A 132 -6.80 -13.38 4.32
N CYS A 133 -6.79 -12.36 3.46
CA CYS A 133 -6.83 -10.96 3.86
C CYS A 133 -7.94 -10.24 3.08
N ASP A 134 -8.70 -9.40 3.78
CA ASP A 134 -9.78 -8.59 3.20
C ASP A 134 -9.30 -7.26 2.61
N GLU A 135 -8.00 -6.97 2.69
CA GLU A 135 -7.40 -5.73 2.20
C GLU A 135 -7.72 -5.52 0.72
N ASP A 136 -8.46 -4.45 0.45
CA ASP A 136 -8.59 -3.86 -0.87
C ASP A 136 -7.67 -2.64 -0.98
N LEU A 137 -6.85 -2.61 -2.03
CA LEU A 137 -5.90 -1.54 -2.28
C LEU A 137 -6.38 -0.63 -3.41
N GLY A 138 -6.37 0.67 -3.13
CA GLY A 138 -6.28 1.73 -4.13
C GLY A 138 -4.81 2.04 -4.44
N LEU A 139 -4.43 2.00 -5.71
CA LEU A 139 -3.07 2.36 -6.13
C LEU A 139 -3.09 3.70 -6.87
N PHE A 140 -2.23 4.60 -6.44
CA PHE A 140 -2.13 5.95 -6.99
C PHE A 140 -0.73 6.21 -7.55
N LEU A 141 -0.65 7.17 -8.45
CA LEU A 141 0.59 7.65 -9.07
C LEU A 141 0.70 9.15 -8.82
N TYR A 142 1.85 9.58 -8.35
CA TYR A 142 2.28 10.98 -8.41
C TYR A 142 3.51 11.08 -9.32
N ARG A 143 3.55 12.11 -10.17
CA ARG A 143 4.73 12.43 -10.97
C ARG A 143 5.06 13.90 -10.81
N GLY A 144 6.31 14.23 -10.49
CA GLY A 144 6.76 15.61 -10.33
C GLY A 144 8.20 15.80 -10.82
N LYS A 145 8.55 17.04 -11.17
CA LYS A 145 9.93 17.44 -11.44
C LYS A 145 10.50 18.09 -10.19
N VAL A 146 11.72 17.71 -9.80
CA VAL A 146 12.38 18.26 -8.62
C VAL A 146 13.86 18.51 -8.87
N ASP A 147 14.41 19.49 -8.15
CA ASP A 147 15.85 19.70 -8.12
C ASP A 147 16.55 18.51 -7.46
N ARG A 148 17.79 18.24 -7.91
CA ARG A 148 18.60 17.15 -7.37
C ARG A 148 18.86 17.26 -5.87
N GLU A 149 18.77 18.48 -5.33
CA GLU A 149 18.87 18.71 -3.90
C GLU A 149 17.72 18.08 -3.12
N ILE A 150 16.49 18.10 -3.67
CA ILE A 150 15.33 17.42 -3.07
C ILE A 150 15.56 15.91 -3.02
N ILE A 151 16.06 15.31 -4.12
CA ILE A 151 16.42 13.88 -4.16
C ILE A 151 17.41 13.52 -3.04
N ARG A 152 18.42 14.36 -2.82
CA ARG A 152 19.42 14.17 -1.74
C ARG A 152 18.82 14.31 -0.35
N GLN A 153 17.93 15.28 -0.16
CA GLN A 153 17.28 15.53 1.14
C GLN A 153 16.31 14.41 1.53
N LEU A 154 15.67 13.78 0.55
CA LEU A 154 14.78 12.63 0.78
C LEU A 154 15.57 11.38 1.17
N GLN A 155 16.72 11.14 0.54
CA GLN A 155 17.48 9.90 0.76
C GLN A 155 17.91 9.76 2.24
N GLY A 156 17.40 8.71 2.89
CA GLY A 156 17.72 8.39 4.28
C GLY A 156 17.02 9.27 5.32
N ARG A 157 16.08 10.13 4.90
CA ARG A 157 15.27 10.94 5.82
C ARG A 157 14.48 10.03 6.75
N GLU A 158 14.54 10.30 8.05
CA GLU A 158 13.75 9.59 9.05
C GLU A 158 12.45 10.36 9.32
N THR A 159 11.33 9.67 9.23
CA THR A 159 9.95 10.21 9.27
C THR A 159 9.06 9.30 10.13
N GLY A 160 7.75 9.55 10.14
CA GLY A 160 6.78 8.80 10.93
C GLY A 160 6.68 9.24 12.40
N LEU A 161 5.62 8.79 13.06
CA LEU A 161 5.37 9.08 14.47
C LEU A 161 6.17 8.11 15.35
N ARG A 162 7.39 8.51 15.72
CA ARG A 162 8.28 7.71 16.61
C ARG A 162 7.59 7.30 17.92
N ASP A 163 6.75 8.17 18.47
CA ASP A 163 6.01 7.92 19.71
C ASP A 163 4.89 6.87 19.55
N HIS A 164 4.49 6.58 18.30
CA HIS A 164 3.52 5.53 17.95
C HIS A 164 4.19 4.25 17.42
N GLY A 165 5.52 4.16 17.46
CA GLY A 165 6.28 2.98 17.03
C GLY A 165 6.53 2.90 15.52
N GLU A 166 6.24 3.96 14.78
CA GLU A 166 6.50 4.04 13.34
C GLU A 166 7.90 4.57 13.09
N LEU A 167 8.84 3.65 12.89
CA LEU A 167 10.18 3.93 12.42
C LEU A 167 10.19 3.82 10.89
N ILE A 168 10.11 4.97 10.22
CA ILE A 168 10.10 5.06 8.76
C ILE A 168 11.37 5.75 8.29
N ARG A 169 12.00 5.16 7.28
CA ARG A 169 13.13 5.77 6.56
C ARG A 169 12.83 5.87 5.08
N VAL A 170 13.01 7.05 4.51
CA VAL A 170 12.78 7.29 3.09
C VAL A 170 13.99 6.83 2.27
N HIS A 171 13.74 6.17 1.15
CA HIS A 171 14.74 5.79 0.16
C HIS A 171 14.31 6.25 -1.22
N VAL A 172 15.27 6.72 -2.01
CA VAL A 172 15.04 7.17 -3.38
C VAL A 172 15.86 6.29 -4.32
N VAL A 173 15.18 5.60 -5.22
CA VAL A 173 15.80 4.60 -6.11
C VAL A 173 15.55 4.95 -7.57
N PRO A 174 16.49 4.75 -8.50
CA PRO A 174 16.20 4.92 -9.92
C PRO A 174 15.01 4.05 -10.33
N TYR A 175 14.03 4.62 -11.03
CA TYR A 175 12.80 3.91 -11.38
C TYR A 175 13.08 2.62 -12.19
N LYS A 176 14.10 2.65 -13.05
CA LYS A 176 14.56 1.48 -13.83
C LYS A 176 14.96 0.28 -12.97
N ASP A 177 15.39 0.52 -11.73
CA ASP A 177 15.85 -0.49 -10.79
C ASP A 177 14.78 -0.86 -9.75
N LEU A 178 13.68 -0.10 -9.66
CA LEU A 178 12.63 -0.25 -8.65
C LEU A 178 12.11 -1.69 -8.55
N TRP A 179 11.76 -2.30 -9.68
CA TRP A 179 11.19 -3.66 -9.73
C TRP A 179 12.14 -4.76 -9.23
N ARG A 180 13.44 -4.47 -9.15
CA ARG A 180 14.47 -5.38 -8.60
C ARG A 180 14.83 -5.07 -7.16
N THR A 181 14.43 -3.89 -6.68
CA THR A 181 14.89 -3.35 -5.39
C THR A 181 13.98 -3.74 -4.23
N THR A 182 12.72 -4.06 -4.51
CA THR A 182 11.74 -4.41 -3.47
C THR A 182 10.96 -5.69 -3.77
N ALA A 183 10.56 -6.38 -2.69
CA ALA A 183 9.61 -7.49 -2.71
C ALA A 183 8.18 -7.05 -2.32
N ASP A 184 7.94 -5.75 -2.20
CA ASP A 184 6.64 -5.19 -1.88
C ASP A 184 5.66 -5.38 -3.03
N ALA A 185 4.57 -6.12 -2.76
CA ALA A 185 3.56 -6.39 -3.77
C ALA A 185 2.93 -5.08 -4.29
N LYS A 186 2.73 -4.07 -3.43
CA LYS A 186 2.14 -2.78 -3.79
C LYS A 186 2.96 -2.10 -4.88
N ALA A 187 4.28 -2.03 -4.69
CA ALA A 187 5.23 -1.53 -5.69
C ALA A 187 5.13 -2.27 -7.02
N LEU A 188 5.21 -3.61 -7.00
CA LEU A 188 5.18 -4.41 -8.23
C LEU A 188 3.86 -4.29 -9.00
N MET A 189 2.73 -4.24 -8.28
CA MET A 189 1.41 -4.06 -8.89
C MET A 189 1.24 -2.63 -9.45
N ALA A 190 1.71 -1.61 -8.73
CA ALA A 190 1.67 -0.22 -9.22
C ALA A 190 2.52 -0.03 -10.47
N ILE A 191 3.72 -0.64 -10.54
CA ILE A 191 4.57 -0.66 -11.74
C ILE A 191 3.81 -1.29 -12.92
N ALA A 192 3.16 -2.45 -12.70
CA ALA A 192 2.41 -3.12 -13.76
C ALA A 192 1.28 -2.22 -14.31
N LEU A 193 0.48 -1.61 -13.43
CA LEU A 193 -0.60 -0.71 -13.86
C LEU A 193 -0.05 0.55 -14.55
N TYR A 194 1.00 1.16 -14.00
CA TYR A 194 1.65 2.33 -14.57
C TYR A 194 2.21 2.05 -15.97
N GLU A 195 2.98 0.98 -16.15
CA GLU A 195 3.59 0.64 -17.44
C GLU A 195 2.53 0.30 -18.50
N MET A 196 1.46 -0.41 -18.12
CA MET A 196 0.35 -0.70 -19.04
C MET A 196 -0.42 0.56 -19.43
N ALA A 197 -0.79 1.39 -18.44
CA ALA A 197 -1.48 2.67 -18.71
C ALA A 197 -0.61 3.62 -19.55
N LYS A 198 0.71 3.65 -19.32
CA LYS A 198 1.67 4.42 -20.11
C LYS A 198 1.75 3.93 -21.55
N LYS A 199 1.88 2.61 -21.75
CA LYS A 199 1.93 1.98 -23.06
C LYS A 199 0.69 2.26 -23.89
N ASP A 200 -0.47 2.28 -23.25
CA ASP A 200 -1.76 2.52 -23.90
C ASP A 200 -2.12 4.01 -24.02
N GLY A 201 -1.24 4.91 -23.56
CA GLY A 201 -1.44 6.37 -23.66
C GLY A 201 -2.55 6.92 -22.75
N LEU A 202 -2.87 6.20 -21.66
CA LEU A 202 -3.95 6.55 -20.73
C LEU A 202 -3.50 7.52 -19.62
N LEU A 203 -2.18 7.65 -19.41
CA LEU A 203 -1.67 8.56 -18.39
C LEU A 203 -1.82 10.02 -18.86
N PRO A 204 -2.23 10.94 -17.97
CA PRO A 204 -2.22 12.36 -18.30
C PRO A 204 -0.79 12.83 -18.61
N PRO A 205 -0.61 13.95 -19.32
CA PRO A 205 0.71 14.56 -19.46
C PRO A 205 1.29 14.93 -18.09
N LEU A 206 2.63 14.93 -17.99
CA LEU A 206 3.30 15.55 -16.84
C LEU A 206 2.95 17.04 -16.84
N LYS A 207 2.51 17.56 -15.70
CA LYS A 207 2.38 19.00 -15.50
C LYS A 207 3.77 19.58 -15.21
N ASP A 208 3.99 20.81 -15.65
CA ASP A 208 5.28 21.52 -15.51
C ASP A 208 5.51 22.02 -14.08
#